data_AF-A0A8J1USM1-F1
#
_entry.id   AF-A0A8J1USM1-F1
#
_cell.length_a   1.000
_cell.length_b   1.000
_cell.length_c   1.000
_cell.angle_alpha   90.00
_cell.angle_beta   90.00
_cell.angle_gamma   90.00
#
_symmetry.space_group_name_H-M   'P 1'
#
loop_
_entity.id
_entity.type
_entity.pdbx_description
1 polymer ?
#
loop_
_entity_poly.entity_id
_entity_poly.type
_entity_poly.pdbx_seq_one_letter_code
_entity_poly.pdbx_strand_id
1 'polypeptide(L)'
;MAGIHKFASLDECEKYLDIYKQKYLDIYKQNTLSRWTNVHTRSKFGLTAPEFLSGVKMTTQVQWRKQAEDGIKIPFDGVPFFILGKKQYACHRGKDKDKPQKEKRKLANDAKCDKDHTFSRLRKKTLVQDTKKVNCPAQIFIDRVLRFPQYKARSSSEGDKKIASRALRLGLTTKDSKAAAGAEEVFLMKIPDNGSHRGHVTDIGSVEVIQRSWKMSTRSFLHVVKKINNVDQGLIDRCTRFMVGDKQIGIILPDSLATLEKYVDTFDKTLNDKNQMCLYLKSKYDTFESRSEQLATVLTDLRARDVFSCLKGWRNECYNAFDRFCDPPLFKVERSASGLLGIKASGVHINGYVKTIDGIKLWIARRSLTKPTYPGLLDNIIAGGIEAGRGFLETARKESQEEASVPDELLGNLKPAGCVSYWYMDDRGILPETEYVMDIELPSEFQPVNSDGEVLEFYLWSIDKVQEMLYLHLDQFKPNVAVVMLDFLIRHGYVHPDNEPNYAQIVQGIHRTHF
;
A
#
# COMPACT_ATOMS: atom_id res chain seq x y z
N MET A 1 -1.67 1.56 16.89
CA MET A 1 -0.65 2.45 17.50
C MET A 1 -0.55 2.37 19.02
N ALA A 2 -1.58 1.93 19.76
CA ALA A 2 -1.43 1.67 21.19
C ALA A 2 -0.38 0.57 21.45
N GLY A 3 0.38 0.69 22.53
CA GLY A 3 1.40 -0.31 22.91
C GLY A 3 2.80 0.28 23.09
N ILE A 4 3.77 -0.61 23.25
CA ILE A 4 5.18 -0.28 23.45
C ILE A 4 5.92 -0.43 22.12
N HIS A 5 6.56 0.64 21.66
CA HIS A 5 7.33 0.69 20.43
C HIS A 5 8.83 0.83 20.76
N LYS A 6 9.68 0.16 19.97
CA LYS A 6 11.14 0.15 20.12
C LYS A 6 11.77 0.88 18.92
N PHE A 7 12.64 1.86 19.18
CA PHE A 7 13.38 2.59 18.15
C PHE A 7 14.89 2.50 18.39
N ALA A 8 15.68 2.63 17.33
CA ALA A 8 17.15 2.53 17.37
C ALA A 8 17.83 3.90 17.54
N SER A 9 17.11 5.02 17.32
CA SER A 9 17.64 6.38 17.51
C SER A 9 16.62 7.34 18.11
N LEU A 10 17.12 8.44 18.69
CA LEU A 10 16.28 9.51 19.23
C LEU A 10 15.51 10.21 18.11
N ASP A 11 16.15 10.45 16.97
CA ASP A 11 15.51 11.06 15.79
C ASP A 11 14.34 10.23 15.28
N GLU A 12 14.45 8.91 15.23
CA GLU A 12 13.33 8.02 14.88
C GLU A 12 12.20 8.10 15.90
N CYS A 13 12.56 8.13 17.19
CA CYS A 13 11.61 8.26 18.28
C CYS A 13 10.90 9.63 18.24
N GLU A 14 11.61 10.72 17.97
CA GLU A 14 11.06 12.08 17.90
C GLU A 14 10.25 12.28 16.63
N LYS A 15 10.68 11.77 15.47
CA LYS A 15 9.88 11.74 14.24
C LYS A 15 8.59 10.95 14.44
N TYR A 16 8.65 9.77 15.08
CA TYR A 16 7.45 8.98 15.37
C TYR A 16 6.51 9.70 16.35
N LEU A 17 7.08 10.35 17.36
CA LEU A 17 6.33 11.18 18.29
C LEU A 17 5.70 12.39 17.60
N ASP A 18 6.39 13.01 16.64
CA ASP A 18 5.89 14.17 15.92
C ASP A 18 4.83 13.77 14.90
N ILE A 19 4.96 12.63 14.22
CA ILE A 19 3.89 12.01 13.43
C ILE A 19 2.68 11.71 14.33
N TYR A 20 2.88 11.16 15.52
CA TYR A 20 1.79 10.92 16.46
C TYR A 20 1.12 12.23 16.92
N LYS A 21 1.91 13.27 17.25
CA LYS A 21 1.39 14.59 17.60
C LYS A 21 0.66 15.22 16.42
N GLN A 22 1.21 15.13 15.21
CA GLN A 22 0.64 15.64 13.96
C GLN A 22 -0.65 14.91 13.63
N LYS A 23 -0.75 13.59 13.78
CA LYS A 23 -2.01 12.86 13.63
C LYS A 23 -3.12 13.41 14.54
N TYR A 24 -2.78 13.85 15.74
CA TYR A 24 -3.73 14.50 16.65
C TYR A 24 -3.94 16.02 16.39
N LEU A 25 -3.12 16.63 15.53
CA LEU A 25 -3.17 18.05 15.15
C LEU A 25 -3.78 18.29 13.75
N ASP A 26 -3.51 17.42 12.77
CA ASP A 26 -3.90 17.54 11.36
C ASP A 26 -5.34 17.09 11.09
N ILE A 27 -5.91 16.26 11.98
CA ILE A 27 -7.37 16.00 12.02
C ILE A 27 -8.16 17.25 12.47
N TYR A 28 -7.50 18.38 12.79
CA TYR A 28 -8.06 19.37 13.72
C TYR A 28 -7.80 20.85 13.35
N LYS A 29 -8.02 21.22 12.08
CA LYS A 29 -8.01 22.65 11.66
C LYS A 29 -9.34 23.39 11.78
N GLN A 30 -10.39 22.81 12.33
CA GLN A 30 -11.61 23.57 12.68
C GLN A 30 -12.03 23.26 14.13
N ASN A 31 -11.79 24.25 15.01
CA ASN A 31 -12.30 24.35 16.39
C ASN A 31 -11.59 23.56 17.52
N THR A 32 -10.38 24.02 17.87
CA THR A 32 -9.69 23.92 19.19
C THR A 32 -8.95 22.63 19.58
N LEU A 33 -7.75 22.51 19.00
CA LEU A 33 -6.43 22.13 19.54
C LEU A 33 -6.37 21.07 20.64
N SER A 34 -6.06 19.82 20.26
CA SER A 34 -5.32 18.94 21.15
C SER A 34 -3.80 19.10 21.04
N ARG A 35 -3.17 19.69 22.06
CA ARG A 35 -1.70 19.79 22.18
C ARG A 35 -1.20 18.73 23.17
N TRP A 36 -0.05 18.12 22.90
CA TRP A 36 0.66 17.32 23.90
C TRP A 36 1.66 18.22 24.63
N THR A 37 1.57 18.28 25.95
CA THR A 37 2.50 19.06 26.77
C THR A 37 3.58 18.12 27.31
N ASN A 38 4.86 18.48 27.16
CA ASN A 38 5.92 17.81 27.90
C ASN A 38 5.71 18.14 29.38
N VAL A 39 5.50 17.10 30.20
CA VAL A 39 5.16 17.24 31.61
C VAL A 39 6.31 16.82 32.51
N HIS A 40 7.21 15.97 32.02
CA HIS A 40 8.38 15.52 32.76
C HIS A 40 9.49 15.10 31.82
N THR A 41 10.70 15.63 32.03
CA THR A 41 11.93 15.14 31.41
C THR A 41 12.98 15.04 32.52
N ARG A 42 13.54 13.84 32.76
CA ARG A 42 14.65 13.72 33.72
C ARG A 42 15.92 14.32 33.11
N SER A 43 16.72 15.01 33.92
CA SER A 43 17.90 15.78 33.48
C SER A 43 18.89 15.00 32.61
N LYS A 44 19.01 13.69 32.82
CA LYS A 44 19.93 12.81 32.08
C LYS A 44 19.45 12.40 30.69
N PHE A 45 18.21 12.71 30.29
CA PHE A 45 17.67 12.33 28.97
C PHE A 45 18.46 12.97 27.80
N GLY A 46 18.99 14.17 28.00
CA GLY A 46 19.75 14.92 26.98
C GLY A 46 21.25 14.62 26.95
N LEU A 47 21.79 13.83 27.89
CA LEU A 47 23.21 13.46 27.88
C LEU A 47 23.49 12.47 26.75
N THR A 48 24.63 12.60 26.08
CA THR A 48 25.12 11.56 25.17
C THR A 48 25.45 10.27 25.93
N ALA A 49 25.45 9.13 25.25
CA ALA A 49 25.82 7.86 25.88
C ALA A 49 27.22 7.91 26.56
N PRO A 50 28.27 8.49 25.93
CA PRO A 50 29.57 8.67 26.59
C PRO A 50 29.52 9.54 27.86
N GLU A 51 28.75 10.64 27.87
CA GLU A 51 28.61 11.52 29.04
C GLU A 51 27.87 10.84 30.20
N PHE A 52 26.88 9.99 29.91
CA PHE A 52 26.23 9.20 30.94
C PHE A 52 27.20 8.14 31.51
N LEU A 53 27.93 7.46 30.63
CA LEU A 53 28.84 6.36 31.00
C LEU A 53 30.05 6.83 31.81
N SER A 54 30.56 8.04 31.58
CA SER A 54 31.66 8.61 32.38
C SER A 54 31.30 8.78 33.86
N GLY A 55 30.01 8.88 34.19
CA GLY A 55 29.49 8.96 35.55
C GLY A 55 29.20 7.60 36.21
N VAL A 56 29.42 6.47 35.51
CA VAL A 56 29.17 5.12 36.05
C VAL A 56 30.26 4.74 37.05
N LYS A 57 29.86 4.27 38.22
CA LYS A 57 30.73 3.81 39.31
C LYS A 57 30.55 2.31 39.53
N MET A 58 31.48 1.68 40.25
CA MET A 58 31.36 0.27 40.65
C MET A 58 30.10 -0.05 41.48
N THR A 59 29.49 0.96 42.09
CA THR A 59 28.24 0.87 42.85
C THR A 59 26.99 1.13 42.01
N THR A 60 27.11 1.56 40.75
CA THR A 60 25.95 1.90 39.90
C THR A 60 25.10 0.67 39.63
N GLN A 61 23.81 0.75 39.95
CA GLN A 61 22.89 -0.37 39.76
C GLN A 61 22.72 -0.69 38.26
N VAL A 62 22.94 -1.96 37.91
CA VAL A 62 22.70 -2.50 36.56
C VAL A 62 21.32 -3.13 36.54
N GLN A 63 20.53 -2.85 35.50
CA GLN A 63 19.18 -3.39 35.38
C GLN A 63 19.16 -4.60 34.44
N TRP A 64 18.24 -5.52 34.74
CA TRP A 64 18.07 -6.80 34.04
C TRP A 64 16.62 -7.03 33.61
N ARG A 65 15.69 -6.27 34.20
CA ARG A 65 14.27 -6.20 33.85
C ARG A 65 13.71 -4.87 34.33
N LYS A 66 12.61 -4.44 33.74
CA LYS A 66 11.84 -3.27 34.19
C LYS A 66 10.36 -3.64 34.26
N GLN A 67 9.77 -3.43 35.43
CA GLN A 67 8.32 -3.38 35.63
C GLN A 67 8.04 -2.06 36.33
N ALA A 68 7.38 -1.12 35.65
CA ALA A 68 7.07 0.19 36.21
C ALA A 68 5.60 0.56 35.94
N GLU A 69 5.09 1.47 36.76
CA GLU A 69 3.72 2.00 36.69
C GLU A 69 3.44 2.73 35.37
N ASP A 70 4.49 3.28 34.72
CA ASP A 70 4.41 3.85 33.37
C ASP A 70 3.97 2.81 32.32
N GLY A 71 4.08 1.52 32.63
CA GLY A 71 3.66 0.39 31.80
C GLY A 71 4.63 0.03 30.69
N ILE A 72 5.80 0.69 30.58
CA ILE A 72 6.90 0.22 29.74
C ILE A 72 7.58 -0.93 30.48
N LYS A 73 7.45 -2.14 29.93
CA LYS A 73 8.04 -3.37 30.47
C LYS A 73 9.26 -3.78 29.65
N ILE A 74 10.36 -4.08 30.33
CA ILE A 74 11.55 -4.70 29.74
C ILE A 74 11.65 -6.11 30.36
N PRO A 75 11.35 -7.18 29.61
CA PRO A 75 11.49 -8.54 30.11
C PRO A 75 12.97 -8.88 30.31
N PHE A 76 13.22 -9.92 31.10
CA PHE A 76 14.57 -10.47 31.22
C PHE A 76 14.92 -11.27 29.97
N ASP A 77 15.98 -10.87 29.27
CA ASP A 77 16.54 -11.58 28.10
C ASP A 77 18.04 -11.89 28.27
N GLY A 78 18.53 -11.75 29.50
CA GLY A 78 19.93 -11.95 29.84
C GLY A 78 20.85 -10.79 29.47
N VAL A 79 20.36 -9.70 28.87
CA VAL A 79 21.21 -8.55 28.49
C VAL A 79 21.10 -7.43 29.53
N PRO A 80 22.21 -7.02 30.18
CA PRO A 80 22.18 -5.91 31.13
C PRO A 80 21.94 -4.57 30.43
N PHE A 81 21.31 -3.63 31.13
CA PHE A 81 21.03 -2.29 30.61
C PHE A 81 21.04 -1.19 31.68
N PHE A 82 21.16 0.06 31.22
CA PHE A 82 20.92 1.28 31.99
C PHE A 82 19.78 2.09 31.36
N ILE A 83 19.00 2.78 32.21
CA ILE A 83 18.03 3.78 31.74
C ILE A 83 18.71 5.16 31.80
N LEU A 84 19.00 5.73 30.64
CA LEU A 84 19.68 7.02 30.51
C LEU A 84 18.74 8.16 30.90
N GLY A 85 17.46 8.06 30.52
CA GLY A 85 16.48 9.08 30.86
C GLY A 85 15.06 8.67 30.55
N LYS A 86 14.13 9.50 31.02
CA LYS A 86 12.70 9.36 30.76
C LYS A 86 12.09 10.70 30.30
N LYS A 87 11.19 10.64 29.34
CA LYS A 87 10.38 11.77 28.85
C LYS A 87 8.90 11.39 28.94
N GLN A 88 8.06 12.32 29.39
CA GLN A 88 6.62 12.13 29.54
C GLN A 88 5.85 13.28 28.93
N TYR A 89 4.87 12.95 28.11
CA TYR A 89 3.90 13.89 27.59
C TYR A 89 2.50 13.58 28.15
N ALA A 90 1.71 14.61 28.38
CA ALA A 90 0.30 14.48 28.73
C ALA A 90 -0.56 15.28 27.77
N CYS A 91 -1.82 14.85 27.62
CA CYS A 91 -2.81 15.60 26.89
C CYS A 91 -2.97 17.01 27.50
N HIS A 92 -3.05 18.06 26.68
CA HIS A 92 -3.34 19.42 27.13
C HIS A 92 -4.70 19.55 27.83
N ARG A 93 -5.70 18.67 27.64
CA ARG A 93 -6.92 18.62 28.47
C ARG A 93 -6.78 17.70 29.70
N GLY A 94 -5.57 17.26 30.01
CA GLY A 94 -5.26 16.52 31.23
C GLY A 94 -5.47 17.36 32.49
N LYS A 95 -5.01 16.89 33.65
CA LYS A 95 -5.20 17.57 34.94
C LYS A 95 -4.68 19.02 34.91
N ASP A 96 -5.47 19.97 35.43
CA ASP A 96 -5.00 21.34 35.65
C ASP A 96 -4.05 21.36 36.86
N LYS A 97 -2.74 21.44 36.58
CA LYS A 97 -1.70 21.45 37.62
C LYS A 97 -1.63 22.77 38.38
N ASP A 98 -2.08 23.86 37.76
CA ASP A 98 -2.01 25.21 38.34
C ASP A 98 -3.27 25.59 39.11
N LYS A 99 -4.28 24.70 39.15
CA LYS A 99 -5.55 24.92 39.85
C LYS A 99 -5.36 25.41 41.29
N PRO A 100 -4.49 24.81 42.15
CA PRO A 100 -4.29 25.29 43.51
C PRO A 100 -3.71 26.71 43.57
N GLN A 101 -2.81 27.06 42.64
CA GLN A 101 -2.20 28.38 42.58
C GLN A 101 -3.18 29.44 42.08
N LYS A 102 -4.06 29.09 41.13
CA LYS A 102 -5.15 29.95 40.65
C LYS A 102 -6.15 30.23 41.76
N GLU A 103 -6.55 29.21 42.53
CA GLU A 103 -7.44 29.34 43.69
C GLU A 103 -6.83 30.27 44.75
N LYS A 104 -5.53 30.09 45.05
CA LYS A 104 -4.80 30.98 45.98
C LYS A 104 -4.74 32.43 45.49
N ARG A 105 -4.53 32.66 44.19
CA ARG A 105 -4.54 34.02 43.60
C ARG A 105 -5.93 34.65 43.65
N LYS A 106 -6.99 33.87 43.41
CA LYS A 106 -8.37 34.36 43.50
C LYS A 106 -8.71 34.83 44.92
N LEU A 107 -8.43 33.98 45.92
CA LEU A 107 -8.64 34.33 47.33
C LEU A 107 -7.86 35.59 47.76
N ALA A 108 -6.62 35.75 47.28
CA ALA A 108 -5.80 36.93 47.57
C ALA A 108 -6.33 38.21 46.89
N ASN A 109 -6.95 38.10 45.71
CA ASN A 109 -7.58 39.24 45.03
C ASN A 109 -8.91 39.61 45.68
N ASP A 110 -9.73 38.62 46.05
CA ASP A 110 -11.01 38.83 46.74
C ASP A 110 -10.77 39.55 48.09
N ALA A 111 -9.79 39.11 48.87
CA ALA A 111 -9.41 39.73 50.15
C ALA A 111 -8.83 41.17 50.03
N LYS A 112 -8.31 41.56 48.86
CA LYS A 112 -7.89 42.94 48.59
C LYS A 112 -9.08 43.84 48.23
N CYS A 113 -10.12 43.27 47.63
CA CYS A 113 -11.31 44.02 47.22
C CYS A 113 -12.19 44.42 48.41
N ASP A 114 -12.20 43.61 49.48
CA ASP A 114 -12.99 43.88 50.69
C ASP A 114 -12.45 45.04 51.56
N LYS A 115 -11.28 45.61 51.24
CA LYS A 115 -10.60 46.64 52.06
C LYS A 115 -10.59 48.05 51.48
N ASP A 116 -11.05 48.24 50.24
CA ASP A 116 -10.91 49.52 49.55
C ASP A 116 -12.26 49.97 48.96
N HIS A 117 -12.92 50.93 49.62
CA HIS A 117 -14.25 51.42 49.24
C HIS A 117 -14.24 52.38 48.03
N THR A 118 -13.09 52.57 47.38
CA THR A 118 -12.84 53.67 46.44
C THR A 118 -12.51 53.26 45.00
N PHE A 119 -13.02 52.11 44.54
CA PHE A 119 -12.94 51.73 43.12
C PHE A 119 -14.24 51.14 42.58
N SER A 120 -15.29 51.95 42.52
CA SER A 120 -16.43 51.69 41.65
C SER A 120 -16.01 51.88 40.18
N ARG A 121 -16.17 50.84 39.36
CA ARG A 121 -16.03 50.80 37.88
C ARG A 121 -14.65 50.48 37.29
N LEU A 122 -14.08 49.33 37.63
CA LEU A 122 -13.45 48.46 36.63
C LEU A 122 -13.76 47.01 36.97
N ARG A 123 -15.04 46.63 36.93
CA ARG A 123 -15.40 45.24 36.60
C ARG A 123 -14.95 44.98 35.16
N LYS A 124 -13.63 44.89 34.91
CA LYS A 124 -13.17 43.95 33.90
C LYS A 124 -13.55 42.60 34.48
N LYS A 125 -14.79 42.18 34.20
CA LYS A 125 -15.14 40.78 34.12
C LYS A 125 -14.20 40.21 33.06
N THR A 126 -12.94 39.97 33.40
CA THR A 126 -12.22 38.87 32.78
C THR A 126 -13.06 37.69 33.20
N LEU A 127 -14.04 37.34 32.34
CA LEU A 127 -14.72 36.07 32.40
C LEU A 127 -13.59 35.07 32.63
N VAL A 128 -13.50 34.55 33.86
CA VAL A 128 -12.55 33.49 34.17
C VAL A 128 -13.01 32.38 33.27
N GLN A 129 -12.34 32.24 32.12
CA GLN A 129 -12.74 31.24 31.14
C GLN A 129 -12.72 29.91 31.88
N ASP A 130 -13.83 29.17 31.81
CA ASP A 130 -13.86 27.82 32.35
C ASP A 130 -12.67 27.06 31.78
N THR A 131 -11.90 26.46 32.68
CA THR A 131 -10.67 25.78 32.31
C THR A 131 -11.04 24.68 31.30
N LYS A 132 -10.44 24.73 30.10
CA LYS A 132 -10.60 23.71 29.04
C LYS A 132 -10.08 22.32 29.45
N LYS A 133 -9.52 22.16 30.65
CA LYS A 133 -8.98 20.92 31.20
C LYS A 133 -10.12 20.04 31.68
N VAL A 134 -10.20 18.82 31.15
CA VAL A 134 -11.25 17.84 31.47
C VAL A 134 -10.72 16.63 32.25
N ASN A 135 -9.50 16.73 32.80
CA ASN A 135 -8.80 15.65 33.49
C ASN A 135 -8.57 14.39 32.63
N CYS A 136 -8.32 14.56 31.32
CA CYS A 136 -7.99 13.44 30.42
C CYS A 136 -6.76 12.64 30.93
N PRO A 137 -6.85 11.31 31.08
CA PRO A 137 -5.76 10.50 31.64
C PRO A 137 -4.68 10.10 30.61
N ALA A 138 -4.87 10.36 29.32
CA ALA A 138 -3.94 9.99 28.25
C ALA A 138 -2.52 10.59 28.43
N GLN A 139 -1.52 9.70 28.43
CA GLN A 139 -0.10 10.03 28.62
C GLN A 139 0.79 9.18 27.71
N ILE A 140 1.87 9.77 27.23
CA ILE A 140 2.93 9.11 26.45
C ILE A 140 4.19 9.06 27.31
N PHE A 141 4.85 7.91 27.34
CA PHE A 141 6.11 7.71 28.04
C PHE A 141 7.20 7.29 27.05
N ILE A 142 8.40 7.81 27.22
CA ILE A 142 9.59 7.43 26.45
C ILE A 142 10.72 7.14 27.44
N ASP A 143 11.23 5.91 27.41
CA ASP A 143 12.46 5.52 28.09
C ASP A 143 13.60 5.44 27.08
N ARG A 144 14.72 6.09 27.40
CA ARG A 144 15.98 5.94 26.68
C ARG A 144 16.85 4.93 27.44
N VAL A 145 17.19 3.82 26.78
CA VAL A 145 17.82 2.64 27.39
C VAL A 145 19.09 2.30 26.62
N LEU A 146 20.17 2.04 27.34
CA LEU A 146 21.43 1.58 26.77
C LEU A 146 21.67 0.14 27.20
N ARG A 147 21.78 -0.76 26.24
CA ARG A 147 21.88 -2.21 26.43
C ARG A 147 23.28 -2.69 26.08
N PHE A 148 23.71 -3.79 26.72
CA PHE A 148 25.06 -4.30 26.55
C PHE A 148 25.07 -5.81 26.24
N PRO A 149 24.77 -6.20 24.99
CA PRO A 149 24.71 -7.61 24.57
C PRO A 149 26.01 -8.38 24.84
N GLN A 150 27.16 -7.71 24.75
CA GLN A 150 28.48 -8.29 25.00
C GLN A 150 28.72 -8.71 26.45
N TYR A 151 27.88 -8.27 27.38
CA TYR A 151 27.88 -8.68 28.80
C TYR A 151 26.66 -9.53 29.16
N LYS A 152 26.09 -10.27 28.20
CA LYS A 152 24.95 -11.15 28.43
C LYS A 152 25.27 -12.21 29.50
N ALA A 153 24.38 -12.37 30.48
CA ALA A 153 24.53 -13.38 31.52
C ALA A 153 24.34 -14.80 30.96
N ARG A 154 25.08 -15.77 31.51
CA ARG A 154 25.01 -17.18 31.10
C ARG A 154 23.67 -17.83 31.44
N SER A 155 23.06 -17.42 32.55
CA SER A 155 21.74 -17.88 32.97
C SER A 155 20.96 -16.78 33.69
N SER A 156 19.72 -17.07 34.09
CA SER A 156 18.89 -16.19 34.92
C SER A 156 19.25 -16.22 36.41
N SER A 157 20.28 -16.99 36.81
CA SER A 157 20.74 -17.08 38.19
C SER A 157 21.27 -15.73 38.69
N GLU A 158 21.09 -15.46 39.98
CA GLU A 158 21.56 -14.20 40.57
C GLU A 158 23.10 -14.12 40.63
N GLY A 159 23.77 -15.28 40.69
CA GLY A 159 25.22 -15.39 40.60
C GLY A 159 25.75 -14.91 39.25
N ASP A 160 25.18 -15.41 38.14
CA ASP A 160 25.60 -15.02 36.79
C ASP A 160 25.32 -13.54 36.50
N LYS A 161 24.18 -13.01 36.96
CA LYS A 161 23.87 -11.57 36.83
C LYS A 161 24.87 -10.71 37.61
N LYS A 162 25.29 -11.13 38.81
CA LYS A 162 26.29 -10.40 39.61
C LYS A 162 27.66 -10.40 38.91
N ILE A 163 28.08 -11.53 38.34
CA ILE A 163 29.33 -11.65 37.58
C ILE A 163 29.29 -10.72 36.36
N ALA A 164 28.24 -10.81 35.54
CA ALA A 164 28.08 -9.99 34.35
C ALA A 164 27.95 -8.49 34.68
N SER A 165 27.23 -8.12 35.75
CA SER A 165 27.13 -6.73 36.21
C SER A 165 28.49 -6.18 36.66
N ARG A 166 29.30 -6.99 37.35
CA ARG A 166 30.66 -6.61 37.77
C ARG A 166 31.58 -6.43 36.57
N ALA A 167 31.52 -7.35 35.59
CA ALA A 167 32.30 -7.26 34.36
C ALA A 167 31.94 -6.01 33.54
N LEU A 168 30.65 -5.71 33.38
CA LEU A 168 30.18 -4.49 32.71
C LEU A 168 30.70 -3.23 33.40
N ARG A 169 30.57 -3.12 34.73
CA ARG A 169 31.06 -1.94 35.47
C ARG A 169 32.57 -1.80 35.40
N LEU A 170 33.31 -2.91 35.48
CA LEU A 170 34.77 -2.88 35.36
C LEU A 170 35.17 -2.36 33.97
N GLY A 171 34.56 -2.91 32.90
CA GLY A 171 34.83 -2.46 31.53
C GLY A 171 34.49 -0.99 31.29
N LEU A 172 33.44 -0.47 31.91
CA LEU A 172 33.05 0.94 31.80
C LEU A 172 33.88 1.90 32.65
N THR A 173 34.62 1.41 33.66
CA THR A 173 35.42 2.24 34.57
C THR A 173 36.92 2.21 34.28
N THR A 174 37.41 1.21 33.53
CA THR A 174 38.77 1.16 33.01
C THR A 174 38.94 2.14 31.85
N LYS A 175 40.10 2.83 31.76
CA LYS A 175 40.39 3.85 30.74
C LYS A 175 40.37 3.35 29.27
N ASP A 176 40.22 2.05 29.05
CA ASP A 176 40.00 1.45 27.73
C ASP A 176 38.52 1.50 27.34
N SER A 177 38.17 2.49 26.52
CA SER A 177 36.83 2.81 26.01
C SER A 177 36.18 1.75 25.09
N LYS A 178 36.72 0.52 25.05
CA LYS A 178 36.16 -0.61 24.28
C LYS A 178 34.84 -1.15 24.85
N ALA A 179 34.51 -0.90 26.11
CA ALA A 179 33.24 -1.38 26.70
C ALA A 179 31.99 -0.65 26.16
N ALA A 180 32.14 0.59 25.69
CA ALA A 180 31.07 1.32 24.99
C ALA A 180 30.92 0.85 23.53
N ALA A 181 31.97 0.27 22.94
CA ALA A 181 31.91 -0.34 21.61
C ALA A 181 31.03 -1.59 21.69
N GLY A 182 29.86 -1.53 21.05
CA GLY A 182 28.84 -2.59 21.09
C GLY A 182 27.70 -2.34 22.07
N ALA A 183 27.64 -1.19 22.75
CA ALA A 183 26.44 -0.79 23.47
C ALA A 183 25.32 -0.40 22.48
N GLU A 184 24.13 -0.96 22.66
CA GLU A 184 22.97 -0.69 21.83
C GLU A 184 22.05 0.33 22.51
N GLU A 185 21.86 1.47 21.86
CA GLU A 185 20.90 2.46 22.31
C GLU A 185 19.50 2.14 21.80
N VAL A 186 18.51 2.22 22.68
CA VAL A 186 17.13 1.84 22.43
C VAL A 186 16.18 2.84 23.07
N PHE A 187 15.18 3.27 22.31
CA PHE A 187 14.10 4.10 22.82
C PHE A 187 12.82 3.27 22.91
N LEU A 188 12.22 3.20 24.09
CA LEU A 188 10.97 2.50 24.33
C LEU A 188 9.87 3.53 24.54
N MET A 189 8.90 3.60 23.64
CA MET A 189 7.78 4.53 23.73
C MET A 189 6.48 3.79 24.01
N LYS A 190 5.76 4.18 25.06
CA LYS A 190 4.38 3.74 25.28
C LYS A 190 3.41 4.82 24.86
N ILE A 191 2.50 4.45 23.97
CA ILE A 191 1.42 5.31 23.48
C ILE A 191 0.08 4.85 24.07
N PRO A 192 -0.77 5.79 24.55
CA PRO A 192 -2.08 5.47 25.10
C PRO A 192 -3.02 4.95 24.00
N ASP A 193 -3.98 4.11 24.36
CA ASP A 193 -5.00 3.66 23.41
C ASP A 193 -6.04 4.76 23.14
N ASN A 194 -6.87 4.53 22.12
CA ASN A 194 -7.91 5.49 21.75
C ASN A 194 -8.97 5.68 22.87
N GLY A 195 -9.20 4.65 23.70
CA GLY A 195 -10.12 4.70 24.85
C GLY A 195 -9.54 5.38 26.11
N SER A 196 -8.24 5.71 26.11
CA SER A 196 -7.54 6.37 27.21
C SER A 196 -7.81 7.87 27.23
N HIS A 197 -8.39 8.43 26.18
CA HIS A 197 -8.91 9.78 26.18
C HIS A 197 -10.32 9.77 26.79
N ARG A 198 -10.52 10.54 27.86
CA ARG A 198 -11.81 10.62 28.56
C ARG A 198 -12.21 12.08 28.78
N GLY A 199 -13.52 12.34 28.75
CA GLY A 199 -14.09 13.66 29.00
C GLY A 199 -13.94 14.66 27.85
N HIS A 200 -13.47 14.23 26.67
CA HIS A 200 -13.48 15.02 25.45
C HIS A 200 -13.59 14.12 24.22
N VAL A 201 -14.21 14.63 23.15
CA VAL A 201 -14.34 13.92 21.87
C VAL A 201 -12.94 13.60 21.32
N THR A 202 -12.79 12.39 20.82
CA THR A 202 -11.67 11.93 20.01
C THR A 202 -12.29 11.19 18.84
N ASP A 203 -12.51 11.88 17.72
CA ASP A 203 -13.09 11.27 16.51
C ASP A 203 -12.09 10.30 15.87
N ILE A 204 -11.98 9.13 16.49
CA ILE A 204 -11.24 7.98 15.98
C ILE A 204 -12.27 6.86 15.81
N GLY A 205 -13.25 7.08 14.94
CA GLY A 205 -14.02 5.99 14.34
C GLY A 205 -13.07 5.15 13.51
N SER A 206 -12.96 3.86 13.84
CA SER A 206 -12.40 2.77 13.02
C SER A 206 -11.49 3.19 11.85
N VAL A 207 -10.30 3.71 12.16
CA VAL A 207 -9.19 3.83 11.20
C VAL A 207 -8.19 2.74 11.58
N GLU A 208 -8.13 1.68 10.78
CA GLU A 208 -6.99 0.77 10.76
C GLU A 208 -5.72 1.60 10.52
N VAL A 209 -4.77 1.52 11.45
CA VAL A 209 -3.51 2.26 11.37
C VAL A 209 -2.39 1.29 11.04
N ILE A 210 -1.91 1.40 9.81
CA ILE A 210 -0.65 0.83 9.35
C ILE A 210 0.51 1.44 10.13
N GLN A 211 1.42 0.54 10.50
CA GLN A 211 2.73 0.82 11.04
C GLN A 211 3.68 1.33 9.93
N ARG A 212 4.44 2.37 10.29
CA ARG A 212 5.89 2.57 9.99
C ARG A 212 6.31 3.25 8.68
N SER A 213 7.13 4.30 8.87
CA SER A 213 8.37 4.60 8.15
C SER A 213 8.59 3.87 6.81
N TRP A 214 8.05 4.40 5.73
CA TRP A 214 8.51 4.07 4.39
C TRP A 214 9.68 4.99 4.04
N LYS A 215 10.91 4.48 4.17
CA LYS A 215 12.04 5.06 3.44
C LYS A 215 11.80 4.72 1.96
N MET A 216 11.14 5.61 1.22
CA MET A 216 11.01 5.49 -0.25
C MET A 216 12.36 5.53 -0.96
N SER A 217 13.42 6.03 -0.34
CA SER A 217 14.69 6.29 -1.04
C SER A 217 15.51 5.05 -1.45
N THR A 218 15.02 3.81 -1.26
CA THR A 218 15.75 2.59 -1.67
C THR A 218 14.88 1.47 -2.27
N ARG A 219 13.59 1.71 -2.52
CA ARG A 219 12.64 0.65 -2.90
C ARG A 219 12.00 0.97 -4.24
N SER A 220 11.99 -0.01 -5.16
CA SER A 220 11.55 0.18 -6.55
C SER A 220 10.31 -0.65 -6.88
N PHE A 221 9.37 -0.06 -7.63
CA PHE A 221 8.20 -0.73 -8.21
C PHE A 221 8.52 -1.57 -9.45
N LEU A 222 9.79 -1.65 -9.88
CA LEU A 222 10.19 -2.44 -11.04
C LEU A 222 9.75 -3.91 -10.97
N HIS A 223 9.63 -4.47 -9.77
CA HIS A 223 9.14 -5.84 -9.57
C HIS A 223 7.67 -6.02 -10.02
N VAL A 224 6.83 -4.98 -9.97
CA VAL A 224 5.46 -4.98 -10.49
C VAL A 224 5.48 -5.22 -12.00
N VAL A 225 6.32 -4.44 -12.70
CA VAL A 225 6.48 -4.51 -14.16
C VAL A 225 7.08 -5.84 -14.60
N LYS A 226 8.05 -6.38 -13.84
CA LYS A 226 8.65 -7.70 -14.11
C LYS A 226 7.66 -8.84 -13.93
N LYS A 227 6.73 -8.74 -12.98
CA LYS A 227 5.71 -9.77 -12.75
C LYS A 227 4.76 -9.90 -13.94
N ILE A 228 4.32 -8.78 -14.50
CA ILE A 228 3.38 -8.79 -15.64
C ILE A 228 4.07 -9.02 -16.99
N ASN A 229 5.35 -8.68 -17.12
CA ASN A 229 6.18 -8.99 -18.29
C ASN A 229 7.05 -10.22 -18.04
N ASN A 230 6.42 -11.38 -17.88
CA ASN A 230 7.10 -12.65 -17.61
C ASN A 230 7.50 -13.43 -18.89
N VAL A 231 7.31 -12.81 -20.06
CA VAL A 231 7.72 -13.35 -21.36
C VAL A 231 8.98 -12.63 -21.85
N ASP A 232 10.06 -13.39 -22.03
CA ASP A 232 11.30 -12.86 -22.60
C ASP A 232 11.28 -12.84 -24.15
N GLN A 233 12.18 -12.03 -24.72
CA GLN A 233 12.29 -11.88 -26.18
C GLN A 233 12.68 -13.20 -26.87
N GLY A 234 13.51 -14.03 -26.24
CA GLY A 234 13.95 -15.31 -26.82
C GLY A 234 12.80 -16.30 -26.96
N LEU A 235 11.82 -16.30 -26.06
CA LEU A 235 10.59 -17.06 -26.23
C LEU A 235 9.74 -16.50 -27.38
N ILE A 236 9.57 -15.18 -27.45
CA ILE A 236 8.82 -14.52 -28.53
C ILE A 236 9.44 -14.86 -29.90
N ASP A 237 10.77 -14.89 -30.00
CA ASP A 237 11.50 -15.20 -31.23
C ASP A 237 11.33 -16.65 -31.69
N ARG A 238 11.13 -17.59 -30.74
CA ARG A 238 10.86 -19.01 -31.05
C ARG A 238 9.40 -19.31 -31.41
N CYS A 239 8.47 -18.40 -31.10
CA CYS A 239 7.06 -18.62 -31.39
C CYS A 239 6.74 -18.41 -32.87
N THR A 240 5.73 -19.12 -33.34
CA THR A 240 5.23 -18.99 -34.72
C THR A 240 4.31 -17.78 -34.86
N ARG A 241 4.44 -17.02 -35.94
CA ARG A 241 3.57 -15.86 -36.21
C ARG A 241 2.22 -16.34 -36.72
N PHE A 242 1.13 -15.91 -36.10
CA PHE A 242 -0.22 -16.21 -36.60
C PHE A 242 -0.65 -15.11 -37.57
N MET A 243 -0.86 -15.48 -38.82
CA MET A 243 -1.03 -14.55 -39.94
C MET A 243 -2.43 -14.66 -40.56
N VAL A 244 -2.97 -13.53 -40.97
CA VAL A 244 -4.15 -13.44 -41.85
C VAL A 244 -3.80 -12.51 -43.00
N GLY A 245 -3.59 -13.08 -44.19
CA GLY A 245 -3.00 -12.34 -45.30
C GLY A 245 -1.59 -11.86 -44.95
N ASP A 246 -1.32 -10.57 -45.11
CA ASP A 246 -0.05 -9.91 -44.78
C ASP A 246 0.03 -9.43 -43.31
N LYS A 247 -1.03 -9.62 -42.53
CA LYS A 247 -1.13 -9.09 -41.17
C LYS A 247 -0.80 -10.14 -40.12
N GLN A 248 0.10 -9.81 -39.21
CA GLN A 248 0.34 -10.62 -38.01
C GLN A 248 -0.72 -10.27 -36.96
N ILE A 249 -1.50 -11.27 -36.57
CA ILE A 249 -2.64 -11.10 -35.65
C ILE A 249 -2.40 -11.79 -34.31
N GLY A 250 -1.48 -12.75 -34.28
CA GLY A 250 -1.13 -13.48 -33.07
C GLY A 250 0.26 -14.09 -33.09
N ILE A 251 0.51 -14.88 -32.06
CA ILE A 251 1.77 -15.58 -31.82
C ILE A 251 1.48 -16.89 -31.12
N ILE A 252 1.96 -17.99 -31.69
CA ILE A 252 1.62 -19.35 -31.28
C ILE A 252 2.84 -20.00 -30.66
N LEU A 253 2.68 -20.50 -29.43
CA LEU A 253 3.71 -21.26 -28.74
C LEU A 253 4.05 -22.55 -29.50
N PRO A 254 5.31 -23.03 -29.47
CA PRO A 254 5.71 -24.24 -30.18
C PRO A 254 4.84 -25.47 -29.88
N ASP A 255 4.44 -25.65 -28.62
CA ASP A 255 3.61 -26.79 -28.20
C ASP A 255 2.18 -26.70 -28.77
N SER A 256 1.62 -25.48 -28.83
CA SER A 256 0.32 -25.22 -29.45
C SER A 256 0.36 -25.45 -30.96
N LEU A 257 1.46 -25.04 -31.61
CA LEU A 257 1.65 -25.20 -33.05
C LEU A 257 1.58 -26.67 -33.48
N ALA A 258 2.21 -27.58 -32.75
CA ALA A 258 2.23 -29.02 -33.06
C ALA A 258 0.82 -29.65 -33.13
N THR A 259 -0.17 -29.00 -32.51
CA THR A 259 -1.58 -29.40 -32.62
C THR A 259 -2.31 -28.62 -33.71
N LEU A 260 -2.13 -27.29 -33.76
CA LEU A 260 -2.84 -26.43 -34.72
C LEU A 260 -2.46 -26.73 -36.16
N GLU A 261 -1.20 -27.08 -36.44
CA GLU A 261 -0.72 -27.41 -37.79
C GLU A 261 -1.38 -28.66 -38.41
N LYS A 262 -2.00 -29.50 -37.59
CA LYS A 262 -2.74 -30.69 -38.06
C LYS A 262 -4.05 -30.33 -38.73
N TYR A 263 -4.59 -29.13 -38.50
CA TYR A 263 -5.78 -28.63 -39.19
C TYR A 263 -5.42 -28.07 -40.56
N VAL A 264 -4.95 -28.94 -41.45
CA VAL A 264 -4.46 -28.58 -42.79
C VAL A 264 -5.53 -27.93 -43.65
N ASP A 265 -6.82 -28.13 -43.38
CA ASP A 265 -7.91 -27.42 -44.08
C ASP A 265 -8.13 -25.99 -43.59
N THR A 266 -7.55 -25.62 -42.45
CA THR A 266 -7.66 -24.30 -41.82
C THR A 266 -6.38 -23.48 -42.02
N PHE A 267 -5.22 -24.10 -41.82
CA PHE A 267 -3.96 -23.41 -41.75
C PHE A 267 -2.94 -23.87 -42.78
N ASP A 268 -2.11 -22.95 -43.25
CA ASP A 268 -0.88 -23.22 -43.99
C ASP A 268 0.34 -22.79 -43.16
N LYS A 269 1.30 -23.69 -42.98
CA LYS A 269 2.54 -23.43 -42.26
C LYS A 269 3.68 -23.19 -43.24
N THR A 270 4.33 -22.03 -43.16
CA THR A 270 5.45 -21.68 -44.04
C THR A 270 6.39 -20.68 -43.37
N LEU A 271 7.57 -20.47 -43.96
CA LEU A 271 8.51 -19.42 -43.57
C LEU A 271 8.15 -18.12 -44.31
N ASN A 272 8.27 -16.99 -43.62
CA ASN A 272 8.23 -15.67 -44.27
C ASN A 272 9.60 -15.29 -44.86
N ASP A 273 9.67 -14.14 -45.54
CA ASP A 273 10.90 -13.62 -46.15
C ASP A 273 12.06 -13.38 -45.15
N LYS A 274 11.74 -13.30 -43.85
CA LYS A 274 12.70 -13.16 -42.76
C LYS A 274 13.10 -14.50 -42.14
N ASN A 275 12.76 -15.61 -42.79
CA ASN A 275 13.00 -16.97 -42.32
C ASN A 275 12.34 -17.28 -40.96
N GLN A 276 11.22 -16.64 -40.66
CA GLN A 276 10.44 -16.86 -39.44
C GLN A 276 9.25 -17.77 -39.74
N MET A 277 9.00 -18.72 -38.84
CA MET A 277 7.86 -19.62 -38.97
C MET A 277 6.54 -18.85 -38.82
N CYS A 278 5.64 -19.07 -39.77
CA CYS A 278 4.32 -18.47 -39.82
C CYS A 278 3.25 -19.55 -40.01
N LEU A 279 2.13 -19.39 -39.32
CA LEU A 279 0.90 -20.16 -39.51
C LEU A 279 -0.14 -19.20 -40.09
N TYR A 280 -0.49 -19.39 -41.35
CA TYR A 280 -1.47 -18.57 -42.06
C TYR A 280 -2.85 -19.20 -41.95
N LEU A 281 -3.86 -18.40 -41.62
CA LEU A 281 -5.25 -18.77 -41.89
C LEU A 281 -5.46 -18.78 -43.41
N LYS A 282 -5.96 -19.90 -43.95
CA LYS A 282 -6.06 -20.10 -45.40
C LYS A 282 -6.84 -18.98 -46.10
N SER A 283 -6.33 -18.56 -47.26
CA SER A 283 -6.91 -17.48 -48.07
C SER A 283 -8.33 -17.75 -48.56
N LYS A 284 -8.76 -19.03 -48.61
CA LYS A 284 -10.15 -19.40 -48.93
C LYS A 284 -11.17 -18.88 -47.91
N TYR A 285 -10.73 -18.49 -46.70
CA TYR A 285 -11.56 -17.80 -45.70
C TYR A 285 -11.28 -16.30 -45.82
N ASP A 286 -12.02 -15.62 -46.70
CA ASP A 286 -11.76 -14.25 -47.14
C ASP A 286 -12.63 -13.19 -46.44
N THR A 287 -13.70 -13.61 -45.77
CA THR A 287 -14.61 -12.75 -44.99
C THR A 287 -14.37 -12.85 -43.48
N PHE A 288 -14.85 -11.86 -42.72
CA PHE A 288 -14.85 -11.91 -41.25
C PHE A 288 -15.61 -13.14 -40.74
N GLU A 289 -16.76 -13.44 -41.33
CA GLU A 289 -17.65 -14.53 -40.96
C GLU A 289 -16.99 -15.89 -41.23
N SER A 290 -16.49 -16.12 -42.46
CA SER A 290 -15.88 -17.40 -42.83
C SER A 290 -14.65 -17.74 -41.97
N ARG A 291 -13.82 -16.74 -41.65
CA ARG A 291 -12.68 -16.90 -40.74
C ARG A 291 -13.12 -17.24 -39.31
N SER A 292 -14.12 -16.51 -38.81
CA SER A 292 -14.65 -16.70 -37.45
C SER A 292 -15.28 -18.08 -37.28
N GLU A 293 -16.10 -18.51 -38.25
CA GLU A 293 -16.76 -19.83 -38.25
C GLU A 293 -15.74 -20.97 -38.33
N GLN A 294 -14.73 -20.83 -39.18
CA GLN A 294 -13.70 -21.86 -39.31
C GLN A 294 -12.89 -21.99 -38.01
N LEU A 295 -12.46 -20.88 -37.41
CA LEU A 295 -11.74 -20.91 -36.14
C LEU A 295 -12.61 -21.45 -35.02
N ALA A 296 -13.91 -21.08 -34.97
CA ALA A 296 -14.86 -21.64 -34.02
C ALA A 296 -14.99 -23.17 -34.16
N THR A 297 -15.01 -23.68 -35.40
CA THR A 297 -15.04 -25.12 -35.67
C THR A 297 -13.81 -25.83 -35.09
N VAL A 298 -12.61 -25.31 -35.37
CA VAL A 298 -11.35 -25.84 -34.85
C VAL A 298 -11.32 -25.81 -33.32
N LEU A 299 -11.68 -24.69 -32.71
CA LEU A 299 -11.64 -24.53 -31.26
C LEU A 299 -12.69 -25.37 -30.53
N THR A 300 -13.85 -25.58 -31.14
CA THR A 300 -14.89 -26.47 -30.61
C THR A 300 -14.42 -27.92 -30.61
N ASP A 301 -13.77 -28.38 -31.69
CA ASP A 301 -13.16 -29.71 -31.73
C ASP A 301 -12.04 -29.88 -30.68
N LEU A 302 -11.14 -28.89 -30.58
CA LEU A 302 -10.07 -28.89 -29.56
C LEU A 302 -10.61 -28.94 -28.14
N ARG A 303 -11.70 -28.21 -27.87
CA ARG A 303 -12.40 -28.23 -26.59
C ARG A 303 -13.04 -29.59 -26.33
N ALA A 304 -13.73 -30.16 -27.32
CA ALA A 304 -14.39 -31.46 -27.18
C ALA A 304 -13.39 -32.59 -26.89
N ARG A 305 -12.18 -32.50 -27.44
CA ARG A 305 -11.08 -33.46 -27.20
C ARG A 305 -10.23 -33.15 -25.97
N ASP A 306 -10.58 -32.13 -25.19
CA ASP A 306 -9.87 -31.67 -24.00
C ASP A 306 -8.35 -31.46 -24.19
N VAL A 307 -7.96 -30.90 -25.34
CA VAL A 307 -6.53 -30.78 -25.70
C VAL A 307 -5.83 -29.65 -24.96
N PHE A 308 -6.53 -28.53 -24.76
CA PHE A 308 -6.00 -27.33 -24.13
C PHE A 308 -6.87 -26.94 -22.94
N SER A 309 -6.25 -26.86 -21.75
CA SER A 309 -6.92 -26.47 -20.50
C SER A 309 -7.61 -25.11 -20.59
N CYS A 310 -7.02 -24.15 -21.34
CA CYS A 310 -7.59 -22.83 -21.53
C CYS A 310 -9.02 -22.85 -22.09
N LEU A 311 -9.32 -23.82 -22.97
CA LEU A 311 -10.64 -23.96 -23.61
C LEU A 311 -11.72 -24.50 -22.65
N LYS A 312 -11.36 -24.96 -21.45
CA LYS A 312 -12.34 -25.25 -20.38
C LYS A 312 -13.02 -23.99 -19.88
N GLY A 313 -12.34 -22.84 -19.97
CA GLY A 313 -12.85 -21.54 -19.54
C GLY A 313 -13.78 -20.85 -20.55
N TRP A 314 -14.49 -21.63 -21.39
CA TRP A 314 -15.36 -21.13 -22.45
C TRP A 314 -16.56 -20.35 -21.90
N ARG A 315 -16.78 -19.13 -22.38
CA ARG A 315 -17.82 -18.21 -21.84
C ARG A 315 -18.91 -17.81 -22.83
N ASN A 316 -18.77 -18.23 -24.09
CA ASN A 316 -19.59 -17.70 -25.20
C ASN A 316 -19.41 -16.17 -25.36
N GLU A 317 -18.19 -15.69 -25.12
CA GLU A 317 -17.83 -14.28 -25.13
C GLU A 317 -16.63 -14.09 -26.06
N CYS A 318 -16.88 -13.70 -27.31
CA CYS A 318 -15.78 -13.60 -28.27
C CYS A 318 -15.00 -12.28 -28.12
N TYR A 319 -13.70 -12.33 -28.40
CA TYR A 319 -12.90 -11.14 -28.67
C TYR A 319 -12.71 -10.97 -30.17
N ASN A 320 -12.62 -9.72 -30.62
CA ASN A 320 -12.23 -9.38 -31.97
C ASN A 320 -10.71 -9.44 -32.13
N ALA A 321 -10.25 -9.90 -33.29
CA ALA A 321 -8.85 -9.92 -33.66
C ALA A 321 -8.58 -8.88 -34.77
N PHE A 322 -7.67 -7.95 -34.49
CA PHE A 322 -7.36 -6.81 -35.35
C PHE A 322 -5.85 -6.71 -35.61
N ASP A 323 -5.50 -5.98 -36.67
CA ASP A 323 -4.14 -5.49 -36.89
C ASP A 323 -3.85 -4.31 -35.94
N ARG A 324 -4.65 -3.24 -36.05
CA ARG A 324 -4.70 -2.16 -35.05
C ARG A 324 -6.10 -2.11 -34.45
N PHE A 325 -6.23 -1.71 -33.18
CA PHE A 325 -7.51 -1.70 -32.47
C PHE A 325 -8.62 -0.91 -33.19
N CYS A 326 -8.26 0.16 -33.90
CA CYS A 326 -9.22 0.98 -34.65
C CYS A 326 -9.51 0.48 -36.08
N ASP A 327 -8.83 -0.58 -36.54
CA ASP A 327 -9.11 -1.17 -37.84
C ASP A 327 -10.38 -2.04 -37.79
N PRO A 328 -11.01 -2.35 -38.93
CA PRO A 328 -12.03 -3.39 -38.98
C PRO A 328 -11.47 -4.74 -38.49
N PRO A 329 -12.22 -5.52 -37.69
CA PRO A 329 -11.76 -6.81 -37.22
C PRO A 329 -11.62 -7.80 -38.38
N LEU A 330 -10.63 -8.68 -38.31
CA LEU A 330 -10.40 -9.71 -39.32
C LEU A 330 -11.19 -10.99 -39.03
N PHE A 331 -11.42 -11.30 -37.75
CA PHE A 331 -12.27 -12.38 -37.26
C PHE A 331 -12.59 -12.14 -35.78
N LYS A 332 -13.53 -12.91 -35.22
CA LYS A 332 -13.74 -13.04 -33.78
C LYS A 332 -13.42 -14.45 -33.32
N VAL A 333 -12.99 -14.58 -32.08
CA VAL A 333 -12.63 -15.87 -31.48
C VAL A 333 -13.07 -15.92 -30.03
N GLU A 334 -13.37 -17.12 -29.52
CA GLU A 334 -13.71 -17.29 -28.11
C GLU A 334 -12.60 -16.71 -27.21
N ARG A 335 -12.97 -15.90 -26.21
CA ARG A 335 -12.06 -15.29 -25.24
C ARG A 335 -11.12 -16.31 -24.60
N SER A 336 -11.60 -17.52 -24.30
CA SER A 336 -10.77 -18.58 -23.70
C SER A 336 -9.59 -19.02 -24.60
N ALA A 337 -9.66 -18.77 -25.90
CA ALA A 337 -8.64 -19.13 -26.88
C ALA A 337 -7.65 -17.99 -27.18
N SER A 338 -7.79 -16.81 -26.56
CA SER A 338 -6.93 -15.65 -26.84
C SER A 338 -5.44 -15.97 -26.62
N GLY A 339 -5.12 -16.59 -25.48
CA GLY A 339 -3.76 -17.01 -25.13
C GLY A 339 -3.22 -18.17 -25.97
N LEU A 340 -4.10 -19.04 -26.47
CA LEU A 340 -3.74 -20.16 -27.34
C LEU A 340 -3.26 -19.70 -28.72
N LEU A 341 -3.96 -18.71 -29.29
CA LEU A 341 -3.60 -18.09 -30.57
C LEU A 341 -2.65 -16.90 -30.41
N GLY A 342 -2.40 -16.47 -29.16
CA GLY A 342 -1.65 -15.28 -28.80
C GLY A 342 -2.12 -14.02 -29.50
N ILE A 343 -3.44 -13.88 -29.68
CA ILE A 343 -4.01 -12.68 -30.29
C ILE A 343 -3.93 -11.50 -29.32
N LYS A 344 -3.82 -10.29 -29.87
CA LYS A 344 -3.93 -9.05 -29.08
C LYS A 344 -5.32 -8.99 -28.45
N ALA A 345 -5.36 -9.02 -27.11
CA ALA A 345 -6.59 -8.81 -26.36
C ALA A 345 -6.58 -7.44 -25.67
N SER A 346 -7.77 -6.87 -25.50
CA SER A 346 -7.91 -5.57 -24.86
C SER A 346 -9.03 -5.55 -23.85
N GLY A 347 -8.83 -4.77 -22.79
CA GLY A 347 -9.81 -4.50 -21.76
C GLY A 347 -9.88 -3.01 -21.43
N VAL A 348 -10.90 -2.67 -20.64
CA VAL A 348 -11.03 -1.38 -19.98
C VAL A 348 -10.74 -1.57 -18.50
N HIS A 349 -9.93 -0.67 -17.95
CA HIS A 349 -9.71 -0.57 -16.52
C HIS A 349 -9.96 0.87 -16.07
N ILE A 350 -10.74 1.05 -15.00
CA ILE A 350 -11.12 2.38 -14.52
C ILE A 350 -10.56 2.62 -13.11
N ASN A 351 -9.81 3.70 -12.94
CA ASN A 351 -9.42 4.20 -11.62
C ASN A 351 -10.51 5.14 -11.10
N GLY A 352 -11.37 4.65 -10.22
CA GLY A 352 -12.31 5.48 -9.48
C GLY A 352 -11.63 6.10 -8.27
N TYR A 353 -11.56 7.41 -8.22
CA TYR A 353 -10.90 8.12 -7.13
C TYR A 353 -11.77 9.22 -6.54
N VAL A 354 -11.54 9.51 -5.27
CA VAL A 354 -12.17 10.62 -4.54
C VAL A 354 -11.09 11.59 -4.10
N LYS A 355 -11.29 12.88 -4.31
CA LYS A 355 -10.44 13.92 -3.71
C LYS A 355 -10.98 14.26 -2.32
N THR A 356 -10.19 14.00 -1.29
CA THR A 356 -10.49 14.42 0.08
C THR A 356 -9.54 15.53 0.52
N ILE A 357 -9.81 16.11 1.69
CA ILE A 357 -8.90 17.09 2.30
C ILE A 357 -7.51 16.50 2.62
N ASP A 358 -7.41 15.18 2.75
CA ASP A 358 -6.18 14.44 3.03
C ASP A 358 -5.45 14.01 1.74
N GLY A 359 -6.01 14.31 0.56
CA GLY A 359 -5.48 13.92 -0.74
C GLY A 359 -6.40 12.94 -1.50
N ILE A 360 -5.85 12.34 -2.55
CA ILE A 360 -6.58 11.37 -3.38
C ILE A 360 -6.73 10.05 -2.61
N LYS A 361 -7.91 9.44 -2.70
CA LYS A 361 -8.16 8.04 -2.33
C LYS A 361 -8.69 7.28 -3.53
N LEU A 362 -8.28 6.02 -3.67
CA LEU A 362 -8.69 5.12 -4.75
C LEU A 362 -9.68 4.09 -4.24
N TRP A 363 -10.74 3.86 -4.99
CA TRP A 363 -11.60 2.70 -4.83
C TRP A 363 -10.93 1.46 -5.44
N ILE A 364 -10.91 0.38 -4.67
CA ILE A 364 -10.32 -0.91 -4.99
C ILE A 364 -11.40 -1.96 -4.81
N ALA A 365 -11.62 -2.81 -5.82
CA ALA A 365 -12.53 -3.93 -5.68
C ALA A 365 -11.78 -5.18 -5.23
N ARG A 366 -12.48 -6.11 -4.57
CA ARG A 366 -12.03 -7.50 -4.42
C ARG A 366 -12.92 -8.37 -5.29
N ARG A 367 -12.32 -9.18 -6.16
CA ARG A 367 -13.05 -10.06 -7.08
C ARG A 367 -13.87 -11.10 -6.31
N SER A 368 -15.05 -11.42 -6.81
CA SER A 368 -15.87 -12.52 -6.29
C SER A 368 -15.09 -13.85 -6.28
N LEU A 369 -15.38 -14.70 -5.29
CA LEU A 369 -14.79 -16.04 -5.19
C LEU A 369 -15.27 -16.99 -6.30
N THR A 370 -16.37 -16.65 -6.98
CA THR A 370 -16.93 -17.44 -8.09
C THR A 370 -16.34 -17.07 -9.44
N LYS A 371 -15.49 -16.03 -9.53
CA LYS A 371 -14.85 -15.64 -10.79
C LYS A 371 -13.98 -16.79 -11.32
N PRO A 372 -14.07 -17.11 -12.63
CA PRO A 372 -13.31 -18.20 -13.23
C PRO A 372 -11.81 -17.94 -13.25
N THR A 373 -11.40 -16.67 -13.26
CA THR A 373 -9.99 -16.26 -13.20
C THR A 373 -9.75 -15.33 -12.02
N TYR A 374 -8.65 -15.59 -11.31
CA TYR A 374 -8.17 -14.79 -10.18
C TYR A 374 -9.25 -14.51 -9.10
N PRO A 375 -9.99 -15.52 -8.61
CA PRO A 375 -11.01 -15.31 -7.58
C PRO A 375 -10.40 -14.74 -6.28
N GLY A 376 -11.08 -13.77 -5.67
CA GLY A 376 -10.66 -13.16 -4.39
C GLY A 376 -9.49 -12.19 -4.45
N LEU A 377 -8.83 -12.02 -5.61
CA LEU A 377 -7.75 -11.04 -5.78
C LEU A 377 -8.31 -9.61 -5.87
N LEU A 378 -7.46 -8.63 -5.58
CA LEU A 378 -7.75 -7.20 -5.70
C LEU A 378 -7.79 -6.78 -7.18
N ASP A 379 -8.72 -5.89 -7.49
CA ASP A 379 -8.98 -5.34 -8.81
C ASP A 379 -9.06 -3.81 -8.79
N ASN A 380 -9.09 -3.18 -9.96
CA ASN A 380 -9.57 -1.80 -10.07
C ASN A 380 -11.04 -1.75 -9.61
N ILE A 381 -11.59 -0.56 -9.32
CA ILE A 381 -13.02 -0.47 -8.97
C ILE A 381 -13.90 -1.11 -10.05
N ILE A 382 -13.52 -0.94 -11.32
CA ILE A 382 -14.22 -1.44 -12.50
C ILE A 382 -13.17 -1.93 -13.52
N ALA A 383 -13.34 -3.15 -14.04
CA ALA A 383 -12.48 -3.70 -15.09
C ALA A 383 -13.14 -4.81 -15.92
N GLY A 384 -13.17 -4.67 -17.24
CA GLY A 384 -13.82 -5.63 -18.14
C GLY A 384 -13.10 -5.82 -19.48
N GLY A 385 -13.29 -6.98 -20.10
CA GLY A 385 -12.78 -7.26 -21.45
C GLY A 385 -13.60 -6.53 -22.52
N ILE A 386 -12.97 -6.16 -23.64
CA ILE A 386 -13.70 -5.56 -24.77
C ILE A 386 -14.20 -6.69 -25.69
N GLU A 387 -15.46 -7.04 -25.53
CA GLU A 387 -16.15 -8.07 -26.30
C GLU A 387 -16.32 -7.70 -27.78
N ALA A 388 -16.39 -8.71 -28.63
CA ALA A 388 -16.70 -8.56 -30.04
C ALA A 388 -18.09 -7.91 -30.23
N GLY A 389 -18.11 -6.81 -30.98
CA GLY A 389 -19.34 -6.04 -31.23
C GLY A 389 -19.59 -4.91 -30.23
N ARG A 390 -18.71 -4.72 -29.23
CA ARG A 390 -18.77 -3.61 -28.27
C ARG A 390 -17.59 -2.65 -28.45
N GLY A 391 -17.85 -1.36 -28.28
CA GLY A 391 -16.80 -0.34 -28.30
C GLY A 391 -16.17 -0.08 -26.93
N PHE A 392 -14.95 0.48 -26.91
CA PHE A 392 -14.24 0.87 -25.68
C PHE A 392 -15.11 1.65 -24.66
N LEU A 393 -15.75 2.74 -25.09
CA LEU A 393 -16.59 3.57 -24.20
C LEU A 393 -17.87 2.86 -23.76
N GLU A 394 -18.41 2.00 -24.63
CA GLU A 394 -19.62 1.24 -24.33
C GLU A 394 -19.33 0.17 -23.27
N THR A 395 -18.21 -0.55 -23.40
CA THR A 395 -17.69 -1.45 -22.36
C THR A 395 -17.50 -0.69 -21.06
N ALA A 396 -16.76 0.43 -21.07
CA ALA A 396 -16.50 1.21 -19.85
C ALA A 396 -17.77 1.58 -19.09
N ARG A 397 -18.82 2.02 -19.80
CA ARG A 397 -20.11 2.38 -19.20
C ARG A 397 -20.87 1.18 -18.64
N LYS A 398 -20.99 0.10 -19.42
CA LYS A 398 -21.64 -1.15 -18.99
C LYS A 398 -21.00 -1.67 -17.71
N GLU A 399 -19.69 -1.87 -17.72
CA GLU A 399 -18.95 -2.42 -16.56
C GLU A 399 -19.03 -1.49 -15.34
N SER A 400 -19.06 -0.17 -15.55
CA SER A 400 -19.23 0.79 -14.45
C SER A 400 -20.57 0.64 -13.72
N GLN A 401 -21.63 0.31 -14.47
CA GLN A 401 -22.97 0.09 -13.92
C GLN A 401 -23.09 -1.29 -13.27
N GLU A 402 -22.55 -2.33 -13.90
CA GLU A 402 -22.67 -3.72 -13.42
C GLU A 402 -21.80 -3.99 -12.19
N GLU A 403 -20.51 -3.62 -12.23
CA GLU A 403 -19.58 -3.97 -11.16
C GLU A 403 -19.71 -3.04 -9.96
N ALA A 404 -19.94 -1.75 -10.18
CA ALA A 404 -19.87 -0.72 -9.12
C ALA A 404 -21.13 0.14 -8.97
N SER A 405 -22.18 -0.09 -9.76
CA SER A 405 -23.43 0.68 -9.76
C SER A 405 -23.21 2.19 -9.92
N VAL A 406 -22.26 2.58 -10.78
CA VAL A 406 -22.03 4.01 -11.08
C VAL A 406 -23.24 4.54 -11.85
N PRO A 407 -23.94 5.57 -11.33
CA PRO A 407 -25.13 6.10 -11.96
C PRO A 407 -24.80 6.92 -13.21
N ASP A 408 -25.76 7.00 -14.14
CA ASP A 408 -25.58 7.64 -15.45
C ASP A 408 -25.08 9.08 -15.37
N GLU A 409 -25.51 9.83 -14.35
CA GLU A 409 -25.10 11.22 -14.15
C GLU A 409 -23.59 11.35 -13.87
N LEU A 410 -22.95 10.30 -13.36
CA LEU A 410 -21.51 10.26 -13.10
C LEU A 410 -20.70 9.69 -14.28
N LEU A 411 -21.31 8.92 -15.18
CA LEU A 411 -20.61 8.33 -16.33
C LEU A 411 -20.08 9.38 -17.32
N GLY A 412 -20.62 10.60 -17.31
CA GLY A 412 -20.07 11.73 -18.06
C GLY A 412 -18.69 12.18 -17.59
N ASN A 413 -18.27 11.80 -16.38
CA ASN A 413 -16.97 12.16 -15.80
C ASN A 413 -15.85 11.18 -16.16
N LEU A 414 -16.16 10.08 -16.87
CA LEU A 414 -15.17 9.13 -17.36
C LEU A 414 -14.20 9.82 -18.33
N LYS A 415 -12.90 9.78 -18.02
CA LYS A 415 -11.85 10.37 -18.85
C LYS A 415 -10.83 9.32 -19.28
N PRO A 416 -10.56 9.16 -20.59
CA PRO A 416 -9.42 8.38 -21.05
C PRO A 416 -8.13 8.91 -20.43
N ALA A 417 -7.29 8.01 -19.92
CA ALA A 417 -6.06 8.35 -19.22
C ALA A 417 -4.80 7.73 -19.85
N GLY A 418 -4.98 6.90 -20.89
CA GLY A 418 -3.90 6.24 -21.61
C GLY A 418 -4.16 4.75 -21.78
N CYS A 419 -3.10 3.96 -21.89
CA CYS A 419 -3.16 2.50 -21.89
C CYS A 419 -1.88 1.93 -21.30
N VAL A 420 -1.95 0.73 -20.75
CA VAL A 420 -0.79 -0.09 -20.42
C VAL A 420 -0.75 -1.32 -21.32
N SER A 421 0.44 -1.74 -21.73
CA SER A 421 0.62 -2.92 -22.58
C SER A 421 1.80 -3.76 -22.13
N TYR A 422 1.60 -5.07 -22.17
CA TYR A 422 2.55 -6.05 -21.63
C TYR A 422 2.50 -7.37 -22.42
N TRP A 423 3.49 -8.22 -22.12
CA TRP A 423 3.54 -9.60 -22.58
C TRP A 423 3.50 -10.53 -21.37
N TYR A 424 2.36 -11.15 -21.14
CA TYR A 424 2.15 -12.06 -20.02
C TYR A 424 1.99 -13.50 -20.53
N MET A 425 2.31 -14.48 -19.70
CA MET A 425 2.06 -15.88 -19.98
C MET A 425 1.66 -16.59 -18.70
N ASP A 426 0.62 -17.40 -18.82
CA ASP A 426 0.20 -18.36 -17.79
C ASP A 426 -0.22 -19.68 -18.44
N ASP A 427 -0.95 -20.51 -17.71
CA ASP A 427 -1.45 -21.79 -18.17
C ASP A 427 -2.42 -21.68 -19.36
N ARG A 428 -2.90 -20.47 -19.69
CA ARG A 428 -3.76 -20.21 -20.83
C ARG A 428 -2.99 -19.98 -22.13
N GLY A 429 -1.68 -19.74 -22.05
CA GLY A 429 -0.80 -19.43 -23.16
C GLY A 429 -0.20 -18.03 -23.08
N ILE A 430 0.21 -17.50 -24.23
CA ILE A 430 0.87 -16.19 -24.33
C ILE A 430 -0.18 -15.10 -24.57
N LEU A 431 -0.18 -14.08 -23.72
CA LEU A 431 -1.20 -13.05 -23.62
C LEU A 431 -0.56 -11.67 -23.88
N PRO A 432 -0.46 -11.25 -25.15
CA PRO A 432 -0.19 -9.86 -25.49
C PRO A 432 -1.45 -9.03 -25.24
N GLU A 433 -1.48 -8.30 -24.13
CA GLU A 433 -2.66 -7.54 -23.72
C GLU A 433 -2.37 -6.02 -23.70
N THR A 434 -3.39 -5.26 -24.07
CA THR A 434 -3.44 -3.79 -23.93
C THR A 434 -4.66 -3.42 -23.12
N GLU A 435 -4.46 -2.87 -21.93
CA GLU A 435 -5.53 -2.38 -21.08
C GLU A 435 -5.69 -0.87 -21.28
N TYR A 436 -6.85 -0.45 -21.77
CA TYR A 436 -7.19 0.95 -21.92
C TYR A 436 -7.63 1.52 -20.57
N VAL A 437 -6.96 2.57 -20.13
CA VAL A 437 -7.13 3.13 -18.80
C VAL A 437 -8.06 4.34 -18.85
N MET A 438 -9.04 4.37 -17.97
CA MET A 438 -9.86 5.54 -17.69
C MET A 438 -9.72 5.94 -16.24
N ASP A 439 -9.93 7.22 -15.96
CA ASP A 439 -10.09 7.70 -14.60
C ASP A 439 -11.50 8.30 -14.44
N ILE A 440 -12.09 8.14 -13.27
CA ILE A 440 -13.34 8.79 -12.88
C ILE A 440 -13.19 9.39 -11.49
N GLU A 441 -13.43 10.70 -11.41
CA GLU A 441 -13.56 11.39 -10.13
C GLU A 441 -14.97 11.17 -9.59
N LEU A 442 -15.06 10.53 -8.43
CA LEU A 442 -16.31 10.19 -7.76
C LEU A 442 -16.56 11.16 -6.58
N PRO A 443 -17.84 11.49 -6.30
CA PRO A 443 -18.20 12.24 -5.11
C PRO A 443 -17.77 11.54 -3.81
N SER A 444 -17.54 12.30 -2.75
CA SER A 444 -17.09 11.72 -1.46
C SER A 444 -18.15 10.84 -0.79
N GLU A 445 -19.41 11.07 -1.12
CA GLU A 445 -20.58 10.33 -0.67
C GLU A 445 -20.88 9.08 -1.50
N PHE A 446 -20.24 8.92 -2.66
CA PHE A 446 -20.45 7.75 -3.52
C PHE A 446 -19.95 6.48 -2.82
N GLN A 447 -20.79 5.46 -2.76
CA GLN A 447 -20.42 4.13 -2.31
C GLN A 447 -20.73 3.13 -3.43
N PRO A 448 -19.72 2.43 -3.96
CA PRO A 448 -19.94 1.43 -4.99
C PRO A 448 -20.76 0.26 -4.42
N VAL A 449 -21.65 -0.27 -5.25
CA VAL A 449 -22.47 -1.44 -4.94
C VAL A 449 -22.28 -2.44 -6.05
N ASN A 450 -22.04 -3.70 -5.68
CA ASN A 450 -22.02 -4.80 -6.63
C ASN A 450 -23.44 -5.09 -7.12
N SER A 451 -23.69 -5.02 -8.43
CA SER A 451 -25.00 -5.29 -9.03
C SER A 451 -25.11 -6.67 -9.69
N ASP A 452 -24.02 -7.28 -10.13
CA ASP A 452 -24.03 -8.49 -10.96
C ASP A 452 -23.43 -9.74 -10.29
N GLY A 453 -22.85 -9.60 -9.09
CA GLY A 453 -22.22 -10.71 -8.35
C GLY A 453 -20.72 -10.87 -8.61
N GLU A 454 -20.10 -9.99 -9.39
CA GLU A 454 -18.71 -10.10 -9.83
C GLU A 454 -17.69 -9.55 -8.82
N VAL A 455 -18.13 -8.69 -7.90
CA VAL A 455 -17.31 -8.08 -6.83
C VAL A 455 -17.70 -8.58 -5.43
N LEU A 456 -16.73 -9.02 -4.64
CA LEU A 456 -16.97 -9.46 -3.27
C LEU A 456 -17.16 -8.28 -2.30
N GLU A 457 -16.26 -7.30 -2.37
CA GLU A 457 -16.26 -6.13 -1.48
C GLU A 457 -15.43 -5.00 -2.09
N PHE A 458 -15.61 -3.78 -1.58
CA PHE A 458 -14.88 -2.59 -2.00
C PHE A 458 -14.09 -1.98 -0.85
N TYR A 459 -12.97 -1.36 -1.19
CA TYR A 459 -12.17 -0.57 -0.26
C TYR A 459 -11.88 0.83 -0.82
N LEU A 460 -11.94 1.83 0.04
CA LEU A 460 -11.45 3.17 -0.27
C LEU A 460 -10.08 3.39 0.39
N TRP A 461 -9.02 3.27 -0.39
CA TRP A 461 -7.63 3.31 0.10
C TRP A 461 -6.95 4.65 -0.16
N SER A 462 -6.12 5.09 0.78
CA SER A 462 -5.17 6.18 0.52
C SER A 462 -4.09 5.73 -0.47
N ILE A 463 -3.44 6.69 -1.12
CA ILE A 463 -2.31 6.40 -2.00
C ILE A 463 -1.19 5.63 -1.28
N ASP A 464 -0.89 6.00 -0.03
CA ASP A 464 0.11 5.28 0.79
C ASP A 464 -0.24 3.78 0.94
N LYS A 465 -1.52 3.46 1.15
CA LYS A 465 -1.98 2.06 1.24
C LYS A 465 -1.82 1.35 -0.10
N VAL A 466 -2.18 1.99 -1.21
CA VAL A 466 -2.01 1.43 -2.55
C VAL A 466 -0.52 1.13 -2.82
N GLN A 467 0.37 2.08 -2.53
CA GLN A 467 1.82 1.89 -2.67
C GLN A 467 2.35 0.77 -1.78
N GLU A 468 1.91 0.71 -0.51
CA GLU A 468 2.27 -0.38 0.41
C GLU A 468 1.85 -1.74 -0.16
N MET A 469 0.60 -1.87 -0.61
CA MET A 469 0.04 -3.11 -1.12
C MET A 469 0.72 -3.56 -2.41
N LEU A 470 0.95 -2.65 -3.37
CA LEU A 470 1.67 -2.96 -4.61
C LEU A 470 3.07 -3.50 -4.36
N TYR A 471 3.73 -3.03 -3.30
CA TYR A 471 5.11 -3.38 -3.01
C TYR A 471 5.28 -4.58 -2.08
N LEU A 472 4.44 -4.72 -1.05
CA LEU A 472 4.55 -5.80 -0.06
C LEU A 472 3.63 -7.00 -0.35
N HIS A 473 2.57 -6.79 -1.12
CA HIS A 473 1.46 -7.73 -1.28
C HIS A 473 1.02 -7.84 -2.74
N LEU A 474 1.97 -7.78 -3.67
CA LEU A 474 1.72 -7.83 -5.12
C LEU A 474 0.98 -9.10 -5.56
N ASP A 475 1.13 -10.20 -4.83
CA ASP A 475 0.42 -11.47 -5.00
C ASP A 475 -1.09 -11.37 -4.73
N GLN A 476 -1.54 -10.37 -3.97
CA GLN A 476 -2.96 -10.14 -3.73
C GLN A 476 -3.68 -9.44 -4.87
N PHE A 477 -2.96 -8.90 -5.87
CA PHE A 477 -3.57 -8.25 -7.03
C PHE A 477 -3.71 -9.21 -8.20
N LYS A 478 -4.82 -9.05 -8.94
CA LYS A 478 -4.90 -9.56 -10.32
C LYS A 478 -3.71 -8.97 -11.11
N PRO A 479 -2.99 -9.77 -11.92
CA PRO A 479 -1.70 -9.35 -12.48
C PRO A 479 -1.72 -8.00 -13.21
N ASN A 480 -2.74 -7.75 -14.04
CA ASN A 480 -2.85 -6.55 -14.87
C ASN A 480 -3.26 -5.28 -14.08
N VAL A 481 -3.95 -5.45 -12.95
CA VAL A 481 -4.42 -4.35 -12.10
C VAL A 481 -3.27 -3.62 -11.45
N ALA A 482 -2.26 -4.36 -10.99
CA ALA A 482 -1.11 -3.77 -10.32
C ALA A 482 -0.36 -2.78 -11.23
N VAL A 483 -0.29 -3.08 -12.54
CA VAL A 483 0.36 -2.19 -13.51
C VAL A 483 -0.52 -0.98 -13.86
N VAL A 484 -1.85 -1.13 -13.92
CA VAL A 484 -2.78 0.01 -14.09
C VAL A 484 -2.72 0.96 -12.89
N MET A 485 -2.64 0.44 -11.66
CA MET A 485 -2.48 1.28 -10.47
C MET A 485 -1.12 1.98 -10.45
N LEU A 486 -0.05 1.30 -10.89
CA LEU A 486 1.27 1.92 -11.01
C LEU A 486 1.26 3.06 -12.05
N ASP A 487 0.59 2.87 -13.19
CA ASP A 487 0.36 3.92 -14.18
C ASP A 487 -0.36 5.14 -13.57
N PHE A 488 -1.43 4.92 -12.79
CA PHE A 488 -2.11 6.00 -12.06
C PHE A 488 -1.16 6.76 -11.13
N LEU A 489 -0.35 6.05 -10.33
CA LEU A 489 0.63 6.67 -9.43
C LEU A 489 1.67 7.51 -10.16
N ILE A 490 2.08 7.08 -11.36
CA ILE A 490 3.02 7.80 -12.23
C ILE A 490 2.35 9.08 -12.77
N ARG A 491 1.17 8.96 -13.39
CA ARG A 491 0.46 10.10 -13.99
C ARG A 491 0.06 11.16 -12.97
N HIS A 492 -0.23 10.75 -11.74
CA HIS A 492 -0.57 11.66 -10.63
C HIS A 492 0.63 12.14 -9.81
N GLY A 493 1.87 11.76 -10.19
CA GLY A 493 3.11 12.30 -9.60
C GLY A 493 3.51 11.69 -8.25
N TYR A 494 2.89 10.60 -7.82
CA TYR A 494 3.27 9.87 -6.60
C TYR A 494 4.51 8.99 -6.81
N VAL A 495 4.73 8.54 -8.04
CA VAL A 495 5.96 7.87 -8.49
C VAL A 495 6.60 8.73 -9.57
N HIS A 496 7.85 9.16 -9.35
CA HIS A 496 8.56 10.08 -10.24
C HIS A 496 10.10 9.87 -10.15
N PRO A 497 10.90 10.43 -11.07
CA PRO A 497 12.34 10.16 -11.14
C PRO A 497 13.15 10.39 -9.85
N ASP A 498 12.76 11.35 -9.00
CA ASP A 498 13.50 11.62 -7.75
C ASP A 498 13.21 10.60 -6.64
N ASN A 499 12.14 9.81 -6.77
CA ASN A 499 11.71 8.87 -5.74
C ASN A 499 11.66 7.40 -6.19
N GLU A 500 11.94 7.13 -7.47
CA GLU A 500 11.95 5.80 -8.07
C GLU A 500 13.21 5.61 -8.95
N PRO A 501 14.21 4.84 -8.48
CA PRO A 501 15.49 4.71 -9.18
C PRO A 501 15.39 4.04 -10.56
N ASN A 502 14.33 3.26 -10.82
CA ASN A 502 14.12 2.58 -12.10
C ASN A 502 12.98 3.21 -12.92
N TYR A 503 12.68 4.50 -12.70
CA TYR A 503 11.49 5.16 -13.26
C TYR A 503 11.36 4.98 -14.79
N ALA A 504 12.42 5.27 -15.54
CA ALA A 504 12.39 5.14 -17.00
C ALA A 504 12.15 3.69 -17.46
N GLN A 505 12.76 2.71 -16.77
CA GLN A 505 12.56 1.29 -17.07
C GLN A 505 11.14 0.84 -16.76
N ILE A 506 10.54 1.37 -15.68
CA ILE A 506 9.15 1.13 -15.33
C ILE A 506 8.23 1.69 -16.42
N VAL A 507 8.37 2.96 -16.78
CA VAL A 507 7.54 3.61 -17.81
C VAL A 507 7.64 2.85 -19.15
N GLN A 508 8.84 2.46 -19.57
CA GLN A 508 9.01 1.64 -20.78
C GLN A 508 8.36 0.26 -20.65
N GLY A 509 8.50 -0.39 -19.50
CA GLY A 509 8.00 -1.74 -19.29
C GLY A 509 6.48 -1.84 -19.15
N ILE A 510 5.78 -0.75 -18.82
CA ILE A 510 4.30 -0.72 -18.85
C ILE A 510 3.75 -0.34 -20.24
N HIS A 511 4.60 -0.07 -21.24
CA HIS A 511 4.26 0.29 -22.63
C HIS A 511 4.96 -0.63 -23.63
N ARG A 512 4.91 -1.95 -23.41
CA ARG A 512 5.55 -2.92 -24.30
C ARG A 512 4.78 -3.01 -25.60
N THR A 513 5.46 -2.81 -26.73
CA THR A 513 4.85 -2.93 -28.05
C THR A 513 4.57 -4.38 -28.38
N HIS A 514 3.47 -4.60 -29.09
CA HIS A 514 3.19 -5.86 -29.78
C HIS A 514 3.63 -5.75 -31.25
N PHE A 515 3.34 -6.80 -32.01
CA PHE A 515 3.61 -6.89 -33.44
C PHE A 515 2.63 -6.07 -34.28
#